data_AF-A0A9D7VQ94-F1
#
_entry.id   AF-A0A9D7VQ94-F1
#
_cell.length_a   1.000
_cell.length_b   1.000
_cell.length_c   1.000
_cell.angle_alpha   90.00
_cell.angle_beta   90.00
_cell.angle_gamma   90.00
#
_symmetry.space_group_name_H-M   'P 1'
#
loop_
_entity.id
_entity.type
_entity.pdbx_description
1 polymer ?
#
loop_
_entity_poly.entity_id
_entity_poly.type
_entity_poly.pdbx_seq_one_letter_code
_entity_poly.pdbx_strand_id
1 'polypeptide(L)'
;FGHAELLATTPWPDIEEELLVEATVTLPVQVNGKKRADLTISREASKEEVEAATLLLEAVVKALDGKPARKIIVVPQRIVNVVV
;
A
#
# COMPACT_ATOMS: atom_id res chain seq x y z
N PHE A 1 0.95 -31.06 -28.78
CA PHE A 1 0.50 -30.19 -27.67
C PHE A 1 1.34 -28.93 -27.71
N GLY A 2 0.70 -27.76 -27.79
CA GLY A 2 1.34 -26.47 -28.05
C GLY A 2 0.39 -25.55 -28.82
N HIS A 3 0.78 -24.28 -29.01
CA HIS A 3 -0.01 -23.32 -29.79
C HIS A 3 -0.10 -23.74 -31.26
N ALA A 4 -1.26 -23.48 -31.88
CA ALA A 4 -1.58 -23.93 -33.24
C ALA A 4 -0.90 -23.10 -34.34
N GLU A 5 -0.45 -21.89 -34.01
CA GLU A 5 0.09 -20.90 -34.96
C GLU A 5 1.55 -20.55 -34.65
N LEU A 6 2.24 -19.99 -35.65
CA LEU A 6 3.58 -19.47 -35.48
C LEU A 6 3.51 -18.16 -34.69
N LEU A 7 4.35 -18.01 -33.66
CA LEU A 7 4.42 -16.78 -32.85
C LEU A 7 4.60 -15.52 -33.71
N ALA A 8 5.36 -15.62 -34.81
CA ALA A 8 5.62 -14.51 -35.72
C ALA A 8 4.38 -14.02 -36.50
N THR A 9 3.31 -14.82 -36.56
CA THR A 9 2.04 -14.45 -37.22
C THR A 9 0.96 -14.02 -36.23
N THR A 10 1.21 -14.16 -34.92
CA THR A 10 0.28 -13.73 -33.87
C THR A 10 0.38 -12.21 -33.68
N PRO A 11 -0.74 -11.49 -33.51
CA PRO A 11 -0.70 -10.07 -33.17
C PRO A 11 0.01 -9.86 -31.82
N TRP A 12 0.55 -8.65 -31.64
CA TRP A 12 1.01 -8.24 -30.31
C TRP A 12 -0.18 -8.26 -29.33
N PRO A 13 0.00 -8.75 -28.09
CA PRO A 13 -1.09 -8.83 -27.12
C PRO A 13 -1.65 -7.44 -26.80
N ASP A 14 -2.97 -7.36 -26.72
CA ASP A 14 -3.69 -6.18 -26.25
C ASP A 14 -3.59 -6.05 -24.72
N ILE A 15 -3.75 -4.82 -24.23
CA ILE A 15 -3.78 -4.56 -22.79
C ILE A 15 -5.16 -4.90 -22.26
N GLU A 16 -5.21 -5.77 -21.26
CA GLU A 16 -6.40 -6.03 -20.45
C GLU A 16 -6.37 -5.10 -19.21
N GLU A 17 -7.07 -3.96 -19.28
CA GLU A 17 -7.03 -2.93 -18.22
C GLU A 17 -7.47 -3.46 -16.84
N GLU A 18 -8.35 -4.45 -16.81
CA GLU A 18 -8.81 -5.10 -15.58
C GLU A 18 -7.68 -5.80 -14.81
N LEU A 19 -6.67 -6.31 -15.54
CA LEU A 19 -5.49 -6.96 -14.95
C LEU A 19 -4.46 -5.95 -14.41
N LEU A 20 -4.63 -4.65 -14.69
CA LEU A 20 -3.78 -3.59 -14.16
C LEU A 20 -4.22 -3.14 -12.76
N VAL A 21 -5.39 -3.57 -12.29
CA VAL A 21 -5.93 -3.17 -10.99
C VAL A 21 -5.34 -4.04 -9.89
N GLU A 22 -4.36 -3.49 -9.16
CA GLU A 22 -3.90 -4.12 -7.92
C GLU A 22 -4.92 -3.93 -6.80
N ALA A 23 -5.33 -5.05 -6.17
CA ALA A 23 -6.27 -5.05 -5.05
C ALA A 23 -5.66 -4.47 -3.75
N THR A 24 -4.33 -4.42 -3.66
CA THR A 24 -3.60 -3.93 -2.49
C THR A 24 -2.63 -2.83 -2.86
N VAL A 25 -2.42 -1.88 -1.96
CA VAL A 25 -1.43 -0.82 -2.10
C VAL A 25 -0.43 -0.89 -0.95
N THR A 26 0.83 -0.57 -1.25
CA THR A 26 1.87 -0.43 -0.23
C THR A 26 2.06 1.04 0.10
N LEU A 27 1.70 1.41 1.33
CA LEU A 27 1.77 2.77 1.85
C LEU A 27 3.02 2.92 2.73
N PRO A 28 3.95 3.82 2.40
CA PRO A 28 5.02 4.16 3.30
C PRO A 28 4.46 4.82 4.56
N VAL A 29 4.94 4.37 5.72
CA VAL A 29 4.55 4.88 7.03
C VAL A 29 5.67 5.72 7.62
N GLN A 30 5.33 6.95 7.99
CA GLN A 30 6.21 7.90 8.65
C GLN A 30 5.78 8.14 10.09
N VAL A 31 6.76 8.39 10.95
CA VAL A 31 6.54 8.91 12.31
C VAL A 31 7.36 10.17 12.46
N ASN A 32 6.71 11.30 12.77
CA ASN A 32 7.32 12.63 12.81
C ASN A 32 8.17 12.94 11.56
N GLY A 33 7.64 12.60 10.37
CA GLY A 33 8.27 12.88 9.08
C GLY A 33 9.43 11.93 8.68
N LYS A 34 9.81 10.96 9.53
CA LYS A 34 10.82 9.95 9.18
C LYS A 34 10.14 8.62 8.81
N LYS A 35 10.54 8.00 7.69
CA LYS A 35 10.06 6.65 7.30
C LYS A 35 10.41 5.63 8.39
N ARG A 36 9.46 4.76 8.72
CA ARG A 36 9.59 3.71 9.76
C ARG A 36 9.18 2.34 9.29
N ALA A 37 8.16 2.25 8.44
CA ALA A 37 7.64 1.00 7.92
C ALA A 37 6.97 1.20 6.56
N ASP A 38 6.55 0.11 5.96
CA ASP A 38 5.63 0.08 4.84
C ASP A 38 4.40 -0.75 5.28
N LEU A 39 3.21 -0.29 4.92
CA LEU A 39 1.93 -0.93 5.21
C LEU A 39 1.31 -1.40 3.89
N THR A 40 1.19 -2.71 3.70
CA THR A 40 0.41 -3.27 2.58
C THR A 40 -1.03 -3.48 3.04
N ILE A 41 -1.98 -2.83 2.38
CA ILE A 41 -3.41 -2.87 2.73
C ILE A 41 -4.28 -2.84 1.47
N SER A 42 -5.55 -3.22 1.58
CA SER A 42 -6.52 -3.08 0.49
C SER A 42 -6.52 -1.65 -0.08
N ARG A 43 -6.59 -1.53 -1.40
CA ARG A 43 -6.72 -0.24 -2.10
C ARG A 43 -8.00 0.50 -1.72
N GLU A 44 -9.02 -0.25 -1.31
CA GLU A 44 -10.35 0.22 -0.92
C GLU A 44 -10.48 0.44 0.59
N ALA A 45 -9.40 0.21 1.35
CA ALA A 45 -9.41 0.37 2.79
C ALA A 45 -9.80 1.81 3.18
N SER A 46 -10.73 1.88 4.12
CA SER A 46 -11.14 3.12 4.76
C SER A 46 -9.97 3.77 5.50
N LYS A 47 -10.11 5.07 5.76
CA LYS A 47 -9.11 5.82 6.52
C LYS A 47 -8.92 5.19 7.91
N GLU A 48 -10.00 4.79 8.55
CA GLU A 48 -10.02 4.19 9.89
C GLU A 48 -9.28 2.85 9.92
N GLU A 49 -9.46 2.02 8.89
CA GLU A 49 -8.72 0.75 8.75
C GLU A 49 -7.23 0.97 8.54
N VAL A 50 -6.86 1.96 7.72
CA VAL A 50 -5.45 2.34 7.50
C VAL A 50 -4.82 2.85 8.80
N GLU A 51 -5.53 3.66 9.58
CA GLU A 51 -5.06 4.16 10.88
C GLU A 51 -4.86 3.02 11.88
N ALA A 52 -5.84 2.11 12.01
CA ALA A 52 -5.74 0.97 12.90
C ALA A 52 -4.58 0.04 12.51
N ALA A 53 -4.45 -0.30 11.22
CA ALA A 53 -3.37 -1.14 10.72
C ALA A 53 -1.99 -0.49 10.92
N THR A 54 -1.89 0.82 10.73
CA THR A 54 -0.64 1.58 10.96
C THR A 54 -0.20 1.51 12.42
N LEU A 55 -1.14 1.64 13.36
CA LEU A 55 -0.83 1.61 14.80
C LEU A 55 -0.42 0.21 15.31
N LEU A 56 -0.76 -0.85 14.57
CA LEU A 56 -0.35 -2.24 14.88
C LEU A 56 1.07 -2.57 14.40
N LEU A 57 1.69 -1.73 13.58
CA LEU A 57 3.04 -1.96 13.09
C LEU A 57 4.07 -1.84 14.22
N GLU A 58 4.87 -2.87 14.43
CA GLU A 58 5.88 -2.92 15.50
C GLU A 58 6.84 -1.72 15.43
N ALA A 59 7.27 -1.32 14.22
CA ALA A 59 8.14 -0.16 14.03
C ALA A 59 7.47 1.18 14.40
N VAL A 60 6.14 1.28 14.26
CA VAL A 60 5.36 2.45 14.68
C VAL A 60 5.22 2.43 16.19
N VAL A 61 4.83 1.30 16.79
CA VAL A 61 4.71 1.15 18.25
C VAL A 61 6.04 1.50 18.95
N LYS A 62 7.17 0.99 18.44
CA LYS A 62 8.51 1.34 18.93
C LYS A 62 8.85 2.81 18.77
N ALA A 63 8.41 3.44 17.67
CA ALA A 63 8.66 4.86 17.42
C ALA A 63 7.76 5.79 18.25
N LEU A 64 6.58 5.31 18.68
CA LEU A 64 5.67 6.03 19.56
C LEU A 64 6.17 6.03 21.02
N ASP A 65 6.93 5.01 21.44
CA ASP A 65 7.56 4.94 22.77
C ASP A 65 6.55 5.18 23.92
N GLY A 66 5.37 4.56 23.81
CA GLY A 66 4.28 4.70 24.77
C GLY A 66 3.52 6.05 24.73
N LYS A 67 3.89 6.97 23.83
CA LYS A 67 3.16 8.23 23.63
C LYS A 67 1.97 8.02 22.69
N PRO A 68 0.82 8.65 22.98
CA PRO A 68 -0.32 8.61 22.06
C PRO A 68 -0.01 9.40 20.79
N ALA A 69 -0.49 8.92 19.65
CA ALA A 69 -0.45 9.69 18.40
C ALA A 69 -1.34 10.94 18.53
N ARG A 70 -0.76 12.13 18.33
CA ARG A 70 -1.50 13.41 18.33
C ARG A 70 -2.36 13.58 17.09
N LYS A 71 -1.87 13.11 15.95
CA LYS A 71 -2.54 13.23 14.65
C LYS A 71 -2.04 12.16 13.70
N ILE A 72 -2.96 11.52 12.99
CA ILE A 72 -2.63 10.62 11.89
C ILE A 72 -3.12 11.26 10.60
N ILE A 73 -2.23 11.34 9.61
CA ILE A 73 -2.50 11.94 8.31
C ILE A 73 -2.37 10.82 7.29
N VAL A 74 -3.50 10.40 6.75
CA VAL A 74 -3.58 9.43 5.67
C VAL A 74 -3.78 10.18 4.36
N VAL A 75 -2.85 10.01 3.43
CA VAL A 75 -3.01 10.41 2.04
C VAL A 75 -3.26 9.13 1.24
N PRO A 76 -4.49 8.89 0.74
CA PRO A 76 -4.85 7.66 0.07
C PRO A 76 -3.87 7.29 -1.05
N GLN A 77 -3.51 6.01 -1.11
CA GLN A 77 -2.61 5.44 -2.13
C GLN A 77 -1.22 6.13 -2.20
N ARG A 78 -0.83 6.91 -1.18
CA ARG A 78 0.42 7.67 -1.20
C ARG A 78 1.26 7.54 0.07
N ILE A 79 0.74 7.90 1.25
CA ILE A 79 1.54 7.92 2.47
C ILE A 79 0.68 7.97 3.74
N VAL A 80 1.18 7.41 4.84
CA VAL A 80 0.64 7.62 6.18
C VAL A 80 1.70 8.31 7.04
N ASN A 81 1.34 9.41 7.70
CA ASN A 81 2.21 10.09 8.64
C ASN A 81 1.57 10.16 10.03
N VAL A 82 2.27 9.62 11.02
CA VAL A 82 1.89 9.61 12.42
C VAL A 82 2.67 10.71 13.14
N VAL A 83 1.95 11.63 13.76
CA VAL A 83 2.53 12.71 14.56
C VAL A 83 2.38 12.36 16.04
N VAL A 84 3.48 12.44 16.79
CA VAL A 84 3.57 12.16 18.24
C VAL A 84 3.65 13.45 19.04
#